data_AF-A0A2X2IVD7-F1
#
_entry.id   AF-A0A2X2IVD7-F1
#
_cell.length_a   1.000
_cell.length_b   1.000
_cell.length_c   1.000
_cell.angle_alpha   90.00
_cell.angle_beta   90.00
_cell.angle_gamma   90.00
#
_symmetry.space_group_name_H-M   'P 1'
#
loop_
_entity.id
_entity.type
_entity.pdbx_description
1 polymer ?
#
loop_
_entity_poly.entity_id
_entity_poly.type
_entity_poly.pdbx_seq_one_letter_code
_entity_poly.pdbx_strand_id
1 'polypeptide(L)'
;MKEINKLGAIASVFAIAIALSAFSFQQEKPKEEPKPTNLKVLPKNISHDELISTMKEFNVALGVKCGFCHAPSKEDPKKMDFASDDNHKKEIGRAMIKMTQKINKKYFNRSWDSSPAKAISCKTCHGGKEEPEMVLAKN
;
A
#
# COMPACT_ATOMS: atom_id res chain seq x y z
N MET A 1 -23.83 -21.78 64.33
CA MET A 1 -22.73 -20.99 63.74
C MET A 1 -22.24 -21.57 62.40
N LYS A 2 -23.13 -21.90 61.45
CA LYS A 2 -22.72 -22.46 60.12
C LYS A 2 -23.37 -21.77 58.90
N GLU A 3 -24.41 -20.97 59.10
CA GLU A 3 -25.15 -20.34 57.98
C GLU A 3 -24.71 -18.89 57.67
N ILE A 4 -23.95 -18.23 58.55
CA ILE A 4 -23.49 -16.84 58.35
C ILE A 4 -22.28 -16.77 57.38
N ASN A 5 -21.51 -17.85 57.26
CA ASN A 5 -20.30 -17.89 56.41
C ASN A 5 -20.61 -18.15 54.92
N LYS A 6 -21.82 -18.61 54.58
CA LYS A 6 -22.22 -18.83 53.18
C LYS A 6 -22.61 -17.52 52.48
N LEU A 7 -23.18 -16.55 53.19
CA LEU A 7 -23.52 -15.24 52.61
C LEU A 7 -22.28 -14.40 52.26
N GLY A 8 -21.22 -14.45 53.07
CA GLY A 8 -19.97 -13.72 52.81
C GLY A 8 -19.21 -14.22 51.58
N ALA A 9 -19.29 -15.53 51.28
CA ALA A 9 -18.66 -16.12 50.10
C ALA A 9 -19.44 -15.83 48.80
N ILE A 10 -20.76 -15.61 48.87
CA ILE A 10 -21.58 -15.29 47.70
C ILE A 10 -21.44 -13.81 47.32
N ALA A 11 -21.32 -12.91 48.31
CA ALA A 11 -21.10 -11.49 48.08
C ALA A 11 -19.72 -11.17 47.46
N SER A 12 -18.68 -11.96 47.78
CA SER A 12 -17.34 -11.79 47.22
C SER A 12 -17.20 -12.31 45.79
N VAL A 13 -17.91 -13.39 45.43
CA VAL A 13 -17.95 -13.91 44.04
C VAL A 13 -18.69 -12.96 43.11
N PHE A 14 -19.74 -12.28 43.58
CA PHE A 14 -20.47 -11.28 42.79
C PHE A 14 -19.63 -10.02 42.50
N ALA A 15 -18.80 -9.58 43.45
CA ALA A 15 -17.93 -8.41 43.27
C ALA A 15 -16.81 -8.65 42.24
N ILE A 16 -16.31 -9.88 42.12
CA ILE A 16 -15.27 -10.24 41.14
C ILE A 16 -15.86 -10.35 39.72
N ALA A 17 -17.11 -10.81 39.58
CA ALA A 17 -17.79 -10.89 38.29
C ALA A 17 -18.10 -9.51 37.68
N ILE A 18 -18.34 -8.49 38.51
CA ILE A 18 -18.60 -7.11 38.07
C ILE A 18 -17.30 -6.39 37.65
N ALA A 19 -16.15 -6.76 38.21
CA ALA A 19 -14.86 -6.19 37.81
C ALA A 19 -14.38 -6.70 36.42
N LEU A 20 -14.83 -7.88 35.98
CA LEU A 20 -14.44 -8.47 34.69
C LEU A 20 -15.26 -7.96 33.50
N SER A 21 -16.44 -7.36 33.73
CA SER A 21 -17.29 -6.82 32.66
C SER A 21 -16.91 -5.41 32.19
N ALA A 22 -16.01 -4.73 32.92
CA ALA A 22 -15.53 -3.38 32.56
C ALA A 22 -14.43 -3.37 31.48
N PHE A 23 -13.83 -4.52 31.13
CA PHE A 23 -13.02 -4.67 29.92
C PHE A 23 -13.94 -4.85 28.71
N SER A 24 -14.74 -3.81 28.43
CA SER A 24 -15.27 -3.64 27.08
C SER A 24 -14.06 -3.40 26.18
N PHE A 25 -13.65 -4.44 25.45
CA PHE A 25 -12.84 -4.29 24.24
C PHE A 25 -13.64 -3.34 23.35
N GLN A 26 -13.32 -2.05 23.44
CA GLN A 26 -13.75 -1.06 22.47
C GLN A 26 -13.06 -1.47 21.18
N GLN A 27 -13.71 -2.35 20.42
CA GLN A 27 -13.30 -2.68 19.07
C GLN A 27 -13.40 -1.37 18.29
N GLU A 28 -12.29 -0.65 18.19
CA GLU A 28 -12.18 0.51 17.32
C GLU A 28 -12.65 0.03 15.95
N LYS A 29 -13.79 0.57 15.48
CA LYS A 29 -14.24 0.32 14.13
C LYS A 29 -13.06 0.66 13.21
N PRO A 30 -12.65 -0.24 12.31
CA PRO A 30 -11.59 0.06 11.36
C PRO A 30 -11.91 1.40 10.69
N LYS A 31 -11.03 2.37 10.90
CA LYS A 31 -11.16 3.69 10.27
C LYS A 31 -11.14 3.41 8.76
N GLU A 32 -12.26 3.63 8.09
CA GLU A 32 -12.35 3.34 6.65
C GLU A 32 -11.34 4.23 5.94
N GLU A 33 -10.25 3.63 5.45
CA GLU A 33 -9.19 4.37 4.80
C GLU A 33 -9.73 4.99 3.51
N PRO A 34 -9.40 6.27 3.22
CA PRO A 34 -9.92 6.94 2.06
C PRO A 34 -9.56 6.16 0.80
N LYS A 35 -10.59 5.78 0.04
CA LYS A 35 -10.42 5.00 -1.19
C LYS A 35 -9.59 5.81 -2.20
N PRO A 36 -8.61 5.19 -2.87
CA PRO A 36 -7.80 5.88 -3.86
C PRO A 36 -8.69 6.35 -5.01
N THR A 37 -8.53 7.61 -5.39
CA THR A 37 -9.22 8.22 -6.54
C THR A 37 -8.23 8.41 -7.70
N ASN A 38 -8.76 8.51 -8.94
CA ASN A 38 -7.97 8.71 -10.15
C ASN A 38 -6.94 7.59 -10.51
N LEU A 39 -7.28 6.34 -10.21
CA LEU A 39 -6.55 5.16 -10.72
C LEU A 39 -6.91 4.92 -12.21
N LYS A 40 -5.96 5.18 -13.11
CA LYS A 40 -6.13 5.02 -14.58
C LYS A 40 -5.47 3.76 -15.16
N VAL A 41 -4.55 3.13 -14.44
CA VAL A 41 -3.74 1.98 -14.93
C VAL A 41 -3.75 0.81 -13.96
N LEU A 42 -3.58 1.08 -12.67
CA LEU A 42 -3.69 0.05 -11.62
C LEU A 42 -5.16 -0.38 -11.44
N PRO A 43 -5.41 -1.60 -10.94
CA PRO A 43 -6.76 -2.10 -10.70
C PRO A 43 -7.55 -1.16 -9.79
N LYS A 44 -8.81 -0.89 -10.14
CA LYS A 44 -9.68 0.00 -9.34
C LYS A 44 -10.08 -0.59 -7.98
N ASN A 45 -9.99 -1.92 -7.86
CA ASN A 45 -10.30 -2.70 -6.66
C ASN A 45 -9.05 -3.11 -5.87
N ILE A 46 -7.89 -2.54 -6.17
CA ILE A 46 -6.65 -2.75 -5.42
C ILE A 46 -6.87 -2.39 -3.94
N SER A 47 -6.32 -3.19 -3.02
CA SER A 47 -6.38 -2.87 -1.59
C SER A 47 -5.48 -1.66 -1.28
N HIS A 48 -5.72 -1.00 -0.15
CA HIS A 48 -4.88 0.12 0.28
C HIS A 48 -3.42 -0.32 0.45
N ASP A 49 -3.19 -1.41 1.17
CA ASP A 49 -1.84 -1.94 1.43
C ASP A 49 -1.11 -2.32 0.14
N GLU A 50 -1.79 -2.96 -0.80
CA GLU A 50 -1.20 -3.35 -2.09
C GLU A 50 -0.85 -2.12 -2.93
N LEU A 51 -1.71 -1.09 -2.92
CA LEU A 51 -1.42 0.17 -3.60
C LEU A 51 -0.20 0.86 -2.99
N ILE A 52 -0.13 0.96 -1.67
CA ILE A 52 1.00 1.57 -0.97
C ILE A 52 2.29 0.77 -1.20
N SER A 53 2.23 -0.56 -1.18
CA SER A 53 3.37 -1.42 -1.51
C SER A 53 3.87 -1.15 -2.93
N THR A 54 2.96 -1.13 -3.90
CA THR A 54 3.26 -0.84 -5.30
C THR A 54 3.95 0.52 -5.46
N MET A 55 3.47 1.57 -4.79
CA MET A 55 4.11 2.90 -4.83
C MET A 55 5.50 2.91 -4.20
N LYS A 56 5.71 2.16 -3.10
CA LYS A 56 7.03 2.00 -2.47
C LYS A 56 8.00 1.25 -3.37
N GLU A 57 7.54 0.24 -4.10
CA GLU A 57 8.35 -0.48 -5.09
C GLU A 57 8.82 0.44 -6.22
N PHE A 58 7.95 1.33 -6.71
CA PHE A 58 8.36 2.35 -7.69
C PHE A 58 9.42 3.30 -7.12
N ASN A 59 9.27 3.77 -5.88
CA ASN A 59 10.28 4.60 -5.22
C ASN A 59 11.65 3.90 -5.15
N VAL A 60 11.68 2.61 -4.79
CA VAL A 60 12.93 1.81 -4.72
C VAL A 60 13.51 1.56 -6.10
N ALA A 61 12.66 1.32 -7.09
CA ALA A 61 13.07 1.06 -8.46
C ALA A 61 13.72 2.28 -9.14
N LEU A 62 13.21 3.48 -8.85
CA LEU A 62 13.67 4.74 -9.43
C LEU A 62 14.61 5.51 -8.50
N GLY A 63 14.76 5.13 -7.23
CA GLY A 63 15.57 5.88 -6.26
C GLY A 63 14.97 7.21 -5.83
N VAL A 64 13.64 7.33 -5.86
CA VAL A 64 12.91 8.60 -5.63
C VAL A 64 11.98 8.51 -4.41
N LYS A 65 11.30 9.62 -4.09
CA LYS A 65 10.27 9.73 -3.03
C LYS A 65 8.93 10.15 -3.63
N CYS A 66 7.86 10.08 -2.85
CA CYS A 66 6.48 10.32 -3.33
C CYS A 66 6.30 11.66 -4.07
N GLY A 67 6.93 12.74 -3.59
CA GLY A 67 6.87 14.07 -4.21
C GLY A 67 7.51 14.16 -5.60
N PHE A 68 8.22 13.12 -6.03
CA PHE A 68 8.74 13.01 -7.38
C PHE A 68 7.61 12.93 -8.42
N CYS A 69 6.62 12.07 -8.17
CA CYS A 69 5.50 11.85 -9.07
C CYS A 69 4.23 12.57 -8.65
N HIS A 70 3.96 12.67 -7.35
CA HIS A 70 2.73 13.26 -6.84
C HIS A 70 2.87 14.77 -6.66
N ALA A 71 1.76 15.49 -6.73
CA ALA A 71 1.72 16.93 -6.51
C ALA A 71 1.46 17.25 -5.03
N PRO A 72 1.97 18.39 -4.51
CA PRO A 72 1.54 18.89 -3.20
C PRO A 72 0.04 19.25 -3.23
N SER A 73 -0.62 19.19 -2.08
CA SER A 73 -2.01 19.64 -1.94
C SER A 73 -2.11 21.15 -2.11
N LYS A 74 -3.22 21.61 -2.71
CA LYS A 74 -3.51 23.04 -2.91
C LYS A 74 -3.94 23.72 -1.60
N GLU A 75 -4.47 22.96 -0.66
CA GLU A 75 -4.95 23.39 0.65
C GLU A 75 -3.81 23.44 1.68
N ASP A 76 -2.94 22.42 1.68
CA ASP A 76 -1.77 22.33 2.56
C ASP A 76 -0.56 21.82 1.78
N PRO A 77 0.38 22.70 1.38
CA PRO A 77 1.57 22.32 0.64
C PRO A 77 2.51 21.35 1.38
N LYS A 78 2.33 21.12 2.69
CA LYS A 78 3.08 20.10 3.44
C LYS A 78 2.49 18.70 3.24
N LYS A 79 1.30 18.58 2.67
CA LYS A 79 0.63 17.32 2.33
C LYS A 79 0.69 17.08 0.83
N MET A 80 0.47 15.82 0.44
CA MET A 80 0.40 15.41 -0.96
C MET A 80 -1.05 15.27 -1.41
N ASP A 81 -1.35 15.74 -2.61
CA ASP A 81 -2.52 15.31 -3.36
C ASP A 81 -2.13 14.12 -4.25
N PHE A 82 -2.37 12.92 -3.75
CA PHE A 82 -2.04 11.70 -4.46
C PHE A 82 -2.89 11.50 -5.73
N ALA A 83 -4.08 12.11 -5.80
CA ALA A 83 -5.02 11.97 -6.89
C ALA A 83 -4.73 12.96 -8.03
N SER A 84 -4.19 14.14 -7.74
CA SER A 84 -3.87 15.18 -8.72
C SER A 84 -2.95 14.70 -9.85
N ASP A 85 -3.15 15.28 -11.03
CA ASP A 85 -2.34 15.11 -12.24
C ASP A 85 -1.46 16.36 -12.52
N ASP A 86 -1.41 17.32 -11.59
CA ASP A 86 -0.68 18.59 -11.77
C ASP A 86 0.83 18.40 -11.91
N ASN A 87 1.38 17.27 -11.45
CA ASN A 87 2.76 16.87 -11.72
C ASN A 87 2.83 15.92 -12.92
N HIS A 88 3.39 16.40 -14.04
CA HIS A 88 3.52 15.65 -15.30
C HIS A 88 4.27 14.31 -15.16
N LYS A 89 5.16 14.15 -14.16
CA LYS A 89 5.89 12.90 -13.92
C LYS A 89 4.94 11.73 -13.60
N LYS A 90 3.74 11.99 -13.07
CA LYS A 90 2.71 10.98 -12.86
C LYS A 90 2.21 10.37 -14.17
N GLU A 91 2.05 11.17 -15.22
CA GLU A 91 1.60 10.68 -16.52
C GLU A 91 2.68 9.85 -17.21
N ILE A 92 3.95 10.28 -17.10
CA ILE A 92 5.10 9.47 -17.53
C ILE A 92 5.10 8.13 -16.80
N GLY A 93 4.93 8.13 -15.47
CA GLY A 93 4.82 6.91 -14.66
C GLY A 93 3.72 5.97 -15.15
N ARG A 94 2.53 6.49 -15.49
CA ARG A 94 1.44 5.69 -16.07
C ARG A 94 1.83 5.07 -17.41
N ALA A 95 2.50 5.82 -18.28
CA ALA A 95 3.00 5.31 -19.55
C ALA A 95 4.00 4.17 -19.33
N MET A 96 4.92 4.31 -18.37
CA MET A 96 5.91 3.29 -18.01
C MET A 96 5.27 2.03 -17.42
N ILE A 97 4.24 2.15 -16.58
CA ILE A 97 3.48 1.01 -16.06
C ILE A 97 2.83 0.24 -17.22
N LYS A 98 2.15 0.94 -18.13
CA LYS A 98 1.53 0.32 -19.32
C LYS A 98 2.56 -0.37 -20.20
N MET A 99 3.72 0.26 -20.42
CA MET A 99 4.81 -0.30 -21.22
C MET A 99 5.34 -1.59 -20.58
N THR A 100 5.61 -1.57 -19.28
CA THR A 100 6.12 -2.72 -18.53
C THR A 100 5.13 -3.89 -18.58
N GLN A 101 3.84 -3.62 -18.33
CA GLN A 101 2.78 -4.63 -18.45
C GLN A 101 2.71 -5.23 -19.86
N LYS A 102 2.83 -4.41 -20.90
CA LYS A 102 2.84 -4.88 -22.30
C LYS A 102 4.06 -5.74 -22.61
N ILE A 103 5.26 -5.31 -22.21
CA ILE A 103 6.50 -6.06 -22.42
C ILE A 103 6.41 -7.42 -21.71
N ASN A 104 5.97 -7.43 -20.45
CA ASN A 104 5.84 -8.66 -19.69
C ASN A 104 4.83 -9.62 -20.30
N LYS A 105 3.64 -9.11 -20.68
CA LYS A 105 2.62 -9.92 -21.32
C LYS A 105 3.06 -10.48 -22.67
N LYS A 106 3.86 -9.73 -23.44
CA LYS A 106 4.26 -10.13 -24.80
C LYS A 106 5.49 -11.04 -24.81
N TYR A 107 6.49 -10.77 -23.98
CA TYR A 107 7.82 -11.37 -24.08
C TYR A 107 8.23 -12.21 -22.85
N PHE A 108 7.62 -11.97 -21.68
CA PHE A 108 7.96 -12.62 -20.41
C PHE A 108 6.77 -13.43 -19.85
N ASN A 109 5.91 -13.93 -20.72
CA ASN A 109 4.71 -14.69 -20.36
C ASN A 109 4.94 -16.21 -20.22
N ARG A 110 6.19 -16.66 -20.30
CA ARG A 110 6.58 -18.07 -20.22
C ARG A 110 7.88 -18.22 -19.44
N SER A 111 8.10 -19.41 -18.90
CA SER A 111 9.43 -19.77 -18.43
C SER A 111 10.33 -20.17 -19.60
N TRP A 112 11.62 -19.92 -19.43
CA TRP A 112 12.68 -20.26 -20.37
C TRP A 112 13.54 -21.44 -19.88
N ASP A 113 13.32 -21.86 -18.65
CA ASP A 113 14.00 -22.97 -17.98
C ASP A 113 13.01 -23.66 -17.00
N SER A 114 13.50 -24.57 -16.16
CA SER A 114 12.69 -25.25 -15.14
C SER A 114 12.23 -24.35 -13.98
N SER A 115 12.57 -23.06 -13.99
CA SER A 115 12.16 -22.08 -12.97
C SER A 115 10.80 -21.47 -13.29
N PRO A 116 10.19 -20.71 -12.37
CA PRO A 116 9.05 -19.87 -12.69
C PRO A 116 9.37 -18.79 -13.74
N ALA A 117 8.35 -18.37 -14.50
CA ALA A 117 8.48 -17.26 -15.45
C ALA A 117 8.94 -15.98 -14.72
N LYS A 118 10.02 -15.37 -15.23
CA LYS A 118 10.56 -14.11 -14.71
C LYS A 118 9.97 -12.96 -15.49
N ALA A 119 9.69 -11.83 -14.82
CA ALA A 119 9.18 -10.62 -15.44
C ALA A 119 10.18 -9.46 -15.25
N ILE A 120 10.18 -8.49 -16.16
CA ILE A 120 10.90 -7.24 -15.94
C ILE A 120 10.10 -6.32 -15.01
N SER A 121 10.81 -5.46 -14.30
CA SER A 121 10.22 -4.42 -13.48
C SER A 121 10.87 -3.07 -13.80
N CYS A 122 10.37 -2.01 -13.17
CA CYS A 122 10.98 -0.68 -13.27
C CYS A 122 12.47 -0.73 -12.90
N LYS A 123 12.86 -1.56 -11.92
CA LYS A 123 14.24 -1.72 -11.43
C LYS A 123 15.15 -2.31 -12.51
N THR A 124 14.64 -3.15 -13.41
CA THR A 124 15.44 -3.77 -14.48
C THR A 124 16.11 -2.73 -15.36
N CYS A 125 15.43 -1.62 -15.66
CA CYS A 125 15.99 -0.53 -16.47
C CYS A 125 16.57 0.60 -15.61
N HIS A 126 15.83 1.04 -14.59
CA HIS A 126 16.23 2.20 -13.78
C HIS A 126 17.39 1.90 -12.82
N GLY A 127 17.55 0.65 -12.37
CA GLY A 127 18.63 0.28 -11.45
C GLY A 127 18.59 0.99 -10.08
N GLY A 128 17.53 1.72 -9.73
CA GLY A 128 17.48 2.59 -8.55
C GLY A 128 17.89 4.03 -8.82
N LYS A 129 17.91 4.46 -10.09
CA LYS A 129 18.20 5.83 -10.53
C LYS A 129 16.96 6.43 -11.19
N GLU A 130 16.81 7.74 -11.05
CA GLU A 130 15.66 8.47 -11.62
C GLU A 130 15.57 8.23 -13.13
N GLU A 131 16.72 8.34 -13.81
CA GLU A 131 16.85 8.09 -15.23
C GLU A 131 17.65 6.82 -15.48
N PRO A 132 17.18 5.92 -16.36
CA PRO A 132 17.94 4.75 -16.74
C PRO A 132 19.16 5.15 -17.59
N GLU A 133 20.24 4.41 -17.49
CA GLU A 133 21.38 4.56 -18.39
C GLU A 133 21.01 4.00 -19.76
N MET A 134 20.85 4.89 -20.74
CA MET A 134 20.45 4.55 -22.10
C MET A 134 21.60 4.81 -23.08
N VAL A 135 21.70 3.96 -24.09
CA VAL A 135 22.58 4.19 -25.25
C VAL A 135 21.78 4.85 -26.37
N LEU A 136 22.45 5.63 -27.22
CA LEU A 136 21.82 6.18 -28.42
C LEU A 136 21.35 5.05 -29.33
N ALA A 137 20.11 5.18 -29.80
CA ALA A 137 19.58 4.26 -30.79
C ALA A 137 20.35 4.45 -32.11
N LYS A 138 20.90 3.37 -32.65
CA LYS A 138 21.50 3.36 -33.98
C LYS A 138 20.37 3.12 -34.97
N ASN A 139 19.80 4.21 -35.45
CA ASN A 139 18.76 4.20 -36.48
C ASN A 139 19.40 4.56 -37.82
#